data_AF-A0A1G7FKN1-F1
#
_entry.id   AF-A0A1G7FKN1-F1
#
_cell.length_a   1.000
_cell.length_b   1.000
_cell.length_c   1.000
_cell.angle_alpha   90.00
_cell.angle_beta   90.00
_cell.angle_gamma   90.00
#
_symmetry.space_group_name_H-M   'P 1'
#
loop_
_entity.id
_entity.type
_entity.pdbx_description
1 polymer ?
#
loop_
_entity_poly.entity_id
_entity_poly.type
_entity_poly.pdbx_seq_one_letter_code
_entity_poly.pdbx_strand_id
1 'polypeptide(L)'
;MTTEPMTSDLLFVYGTLMRGFDHPMAKLLAGNAEFLGPAQCRGRLYLVKHYPGLVVSDDPADIVHGELFRLREREAMLREFDMYEACGEGFPPPTEYVREMLKVTLADSNVSEAWTYLYNWPVTELPRIASGKFLEH
;
A
#
# COMPACT_ATOMS: atom_id res chain seq x y z
N MET A 1 25.53 -12.06 -3.95
CA MET A 1 24.15 -12.17 -4.44
C MET A 1 23.79 -10.80 -4.97
N THR A 2 23.68 -10.68 -6.30
CA THR A 2 23.42 -9.40 -6.96
C THR A 2 21.95 -9.09 -6.75
N THR A 3 21.63 -8.11 -5.90
CA THR A 3 20.29 -7.54 -5.81
C THR A 3 20.04 -6.84 -7.14
N GLU A 4 19.31 -7.49 -8.04
CA GLU A 4 18.77 -6.80 -9.21
C GLU A 4 17.94 -5.62 -8.70
N PRO A 5 18.14 -4.40 -9.22
CA PRO A 5 17.29 -3.28 -8.83
C PRO A 5 15.86 -3.70 -9.15
N MET A 6 15.02 -3.80 -8.13
CA MET A 6 13.62 -4.19 -8.29
C MET A 6 12.91 -3.06 -9.02
N THR A 7 12.81 -3.20 -10.33
CA THR A 7 12.28 -2.20 -11.26
C THR A 7 10.77 -2.23 -11.35
N SER A 8 10.05 -2.76 -10.34
CA SER A 8 8.59 -2.82 -10.38
C SER A 8 7.99 -1.41 -10.43
N ASP A 9 7.14 -1.21 -11.42
CA ASP A 9 6.27 -0.06 -11.65
C ASP A 9 4.85 -0.32 -11.13
N LEU A 10 4.66 -1.38 -10.34
CA LEU A 10 3.40 -1.71 -9.69
C LEU A 10 3.30 -1.05 -8.30
N LEU A 11 2.12 -0.53 -7.98
CA LEU A 11 1.77 0.03 -6.68
C LEU A 11 0.49 -0.62 -6.17
N PHE A 12 0.57 -1.23 -4.99
CA PHE A 12 -0.56 -1.77 -4.25
C PHE A 12 -0.98 -0.78 -3.16
N VAL A 13 -2.25 -0.40 -3.19
CA VAL A 13 -2.85 0.53 -2.22
C VAL A 13 -4.06 -0.12 -1.55
N TYR A 14 -4.23 0.13 -0.25
CA TYR A 14 -5.25 -0.52 0.59
C TYR A 14 -6.04 0.48 1.46
N GLY A 15 -5.86 1.77 1.18
CA GLY A 15 -6.40 2.87 2.00
C GLY A 15 -6.87 4.07 1.17
N THR A 16 -6.55 5.27 1.64
CA THR A 16 -7.02 6.57 1.09
C THR A 16 -6.60 6.83 -0.36
N LEU A 17 -5.62 6.10 -0.89
CA LEU A 17 -5.20 6.14 -2.30
C LEU A 17 -6.10 5.31 -3.23
N MET A 18 -6.97 4.44 -2.71
CA MET A 18 -7.90 3.64 -3.53
C MET A 18 -8.95 4.54 -4.21
N ARG A 19 -9.45 4.10 -5.37
CA ARG A 19 -10.38 4.86 -6.23
C ARG A 19 -11.72 5.23 -5.57
N GLY A 20 -12.11 4.51 -4.52
CA GLY A 20 -13.35 4.77 -3.76
C GLY A 20 -13.29 6.04 -2.89
N PHE A 21 -12.11 6.63 -2.69
CA PHE A 21 -11.94 7.82 -1.86
C PHE A 21 -11.97 9.10 -2.70
N ASP A 22 -12.75 10.09 -2.23
CA ASP A 22 -12.72 11.44 -2.77
C ASP A 22 -11.53 12.22 -2.18
N HIS A 23 -10.31 11.81 -2.55
CA HIS A 23 -9.06 12.40 -2.07
C HIS A 23 -8.18 12.84 -3.25
N PRO A 24 -7.50 14.00 -3.20
CA PRO A 24 -6.65 14.48 -4.30
C PRO A 24 -5.61 13.45 -4.77
N MET A 25 -4.99 12.72 -3.84
CA MET A 25 -4.00 11.69 -4.18
C MET A 25 -4.60 10.45 -4.86
N ALA A 26 -5.83 10.08 -4.51
CA ALA A 26 -6.55 9.01 -5.21
C ALA A 26 -6.87 9.42 -6.66
N LYS A 27 -7.26 10.69 -6.88
CA LYS A 27 -7.48 11.26 -8.22
C LYS A 27 -6.19 11.33 -9.03
N LEU A 28 -5.08 11.72 -8.39
CA LEU A 28 -3.76 11.75 -9.01
C LEU A 28 -3.31 10.34 -9.44
N LEU A 29 -3.45 9.34 -8.57
CA LEU A 29 -3.15 7.95 -8.89
C LEU A 29 -4.01 7.46 -10.06
N ALA A 30 -5.34 7.63 -9.96
CA ALA A 30 -6.28 7.20 -11.00
C ALA A 30 -6.06 7.87 -12.36
N GLY A 31 -5.59 9.13 -12.38
CA GLY A 31 -5.30 9.86 -13.61
C GLY A 31 -3.96 9.48 -14.28
N ASN A 32 -2.98 9.04 -13.49
CA ASN A 32 -1.60 8.84 -13.94
C ASN A 32 -1.12 7.38 -13.87
N ALA A 33 -2.00 6.44 -13.50
CA ALA A 33 -1.71 5.01 -13.49
C ALA A 33 -2.78 4.20 -14.21
N GLU A 34 -2.42 2.99 -14.63
CA GLU A 34 -3.36 2.00 -15.12
C GLU A 34 -3.87 1.16 -13.95
N PHE A 35 -5.19 1.08 -13.79
CA PHE A 35 -5.80 0.19 -12.80
C PHE A 35 -5.80 -1.25 -13.32
N LEU A 36 -5.08 -2.15 -12.64
CA LEU A 36 -4.98 -3.56 -13.04
C LEU A 36 -6.08 -4.43 -12.41
N GLY A 37 -6.62 -4.03 -11.26
CA GLY A 37 -7.70 -4.74 -10.60
C GLY A 37 -7.58 -4.78 -9.07
N PRO A 38 -8.56 -5.41 -8.40
CA PRO A 38 -8.44 -5.74 -6.99
C PRO A 38 -7.33 -6.76 -6.78
N ALA A 39 -6.60 -6.60 -5.67
CA ALA A 39 -5.52 -7.47 -5.26
C ALA A 39 -5.52 -7.66 -3.75
N GLN A 40 -4.73 -8.63 -3.27
CA GLN A 40 -4.57 -8.90 -1.86
C GLN A 40 -3.12 -9.22 -1.49
N CYS A 41 -2.75 -8.94 -0.26
CA CYS A 41 -1.46 -9.31 0.33
C CYS A 41 -1.64 -9.96 1.71
N ARG A 42 -0.59 -10.62 2.19
CA ARG A 42 -0.56 -11.14 3.56
C ARG A 42 -0.24 -10.01 4.53
N GLY A 43 -1.06 -9.86 5.56
CA GLY A 43 -0.88 -8.85 6.58
C GLY A 43 -2.13 -8.59 7.40
N ARG A 44 -1.95 -7.76 8.42
CA ARG A 44 -3.03 -7.27 9.28
C ARG A 44 -3.27 -5.80 9.00
N LEU A 45 -4.54 -5.44 8.98
CA LEU A 45 -4.99 -4.07 8.81
C LEU A 45 -5.43 -3.49 10.16
N TYR A 46 -4.95 -2.30 10.48
CA TYR A 46 -5.30 -1.57 11.70
C TYR A 46 -5.89 -0.21 11.35
N LEU A 47 -6.83 0.25 12.15
CA LEU A 47 -7.32 1.63 12.07
C LEU A 47 -6.38 2.52 12.89
N VAL A 48 -5.51 3.27 12.22
CA VAL A 48 -4.55 4.17 12.89
C VAL A 48 -5.28 5.41 13.41
N LYS A 49 -6.05 6.05 12.52
CA LYS A 49 -6.95 7.19 12.82
C LYS A 49 -8.18 7.11 11.92
N HIS A 50 -8.30 8.04 10.97
CA HIS A 50 -9.28 7.97 9.88
C HIS A 50 -8.69 7.29 8.63
N TYR A 51 -7.50 6.69 8.76
CA TYR A 51 -6.76 5.99 7.72
C TYR A 51 -6.23 4.65 8.25
N PRO A 52 -6.01 3.66 7.37
CA PRO A 52 -5.57 2.33 7.76
C PRO A 52 -4.05 2.20 7.75
N GLY A 53 -3.52 1.28 8.56
CA GLY A 53 -2.12 0.86 8.54
C GLY A 53 -1.99 -0.64 8.29
N LEU A 54 -1.20 -1.03 7.29
CA LEU A 54 -0.86 -2.42 6.98
C LEU A 54 0.41 -2.84 7.72
N VAL A 55 0.36 -3.95 8.44
CA VAL A 55 1.53 -4.62 9.01
C VAL A 55 1.64 -6.03 8.44
N VAL A 56 2.85 -6.43 8.01
CA VAL A 56 3.09 -7.78 7.48
C VAL A 56 2.79 -8.87 8.52
N SER A 57 2.32 -10.01 8.06
CA SER A 57 2.02 -11.18 8.90
C SER A 57 2.45 -12.45 8.19
N ASP A 58 3.00 -13.39 8.96
CA ASP A 58 3.35 -14.73 8.49
C ASP A 58 2.14 -15.69 8.50
N ASP A 59 1.04 -15.30 9.16
CA ASP A 59 -0.18 -16.09 9.19
C ASP A 59 -0.89 -16.02 7.82
N PRO A 60 -1.10 -17.15 7.11
CA PRO A 60 -1.77 -17.15 5.82
C PRO A 60 -3.26 -16.74 5.89
N ALA A 61 -3.89 -16.74 7.07
CA ALA A 61 -5.25 -16.27 7.27
C ALA A 61 -5.35 -14.74 7.37
N ASP A 62 -4.23 -14.06 7.63
CA ASP A 62 -4.17 -12.60 7.71
C ASP A 62 -4.03 -12.03 6.29
N ILE A 63 -5.16 -11.56 5.73
CA ILE A 63 -5.23 -11.01 4.38
C ILE A 63 -5.69 -9.55 4.43
N VAL A 64 -5.01 -8.70 3.65
CA VAL A 64 -5.44 -7.32 3.38
C VAL A 64 -5.81 -7.18 1.92
N HIS A 65 -6.95 -6.55 1.67
CA HIS A 65 -7.50 -6.31 0.35
C HIS A 65 -7.26 -4.88 -0.07
N GLY A 66 -6.96 -4.70 -1.35
CA GLY A 66 -6.72 -3.39 -1.95
C GLY A 66 -6.81 -3.41 -3.46
N GLU A 67 -6.14 -2.46 -4.08
CA GLU A 67 -6.15 -2.20 -5.50
C GLU A 67 -4.71 -2.18 -6.02
N LEU A 68 -4.50 -2.77 -7.21
CA LEU A 68 -3.21 -2.77 -7.87
C LEU A 68 -3.22 -1.83 -9.08
N PHE A 69 -2.19 -1.01 -9.17
CA PHE A 69 -1.97 -0.06 -10.25
C PHE A 69 -0.61 -0.25 -10.89
N ARG A 70 -0.51 0.05 -12.18
CA ARG A 70 0.77 0.24 -12.88
C ARG A 70 1.02 1.73 -13.10
N LEU A 71 2.08 2.25 -12.50
CA LEU A 71 2.46 3.65 -12.56
C LEU A 71 3.08 3.98 -13.92
N ARG A 72 2.62 5.06 -14.58
CA ARG A 72 3.19 5.50 -15.86
C ARG A 72 4.55 6.18 -15.70
N GLU A 73 4.67 7.00 -14.65
CA GLU A 73 5.89 7.72 -14.31
C GLU A 73 6.35 7.31 -12.91
N ARG A 74 6.76 6.03 -12.77
CA ARG A 74 7.11 5.36 -11.51
C ARG A 74 7.80 6.30 -10.52
N GLU A 75 8.97 6.84 -10.86
CA GLU A 75 9.81 7.61 -9.93
C GLU A 75 9.22 8.96 -9.54
N ALA A 76 8.44 9.61 -10.41
CA ALA A 76 7.77 10.86 -10.09
C ALA A 76 6.59 10.60 -9.13
N MET A 77 5.75 9.62 -9.47
CA MET A 77 4.59 9.25 -8.68
C MET A 77 4.98 8.71 -7.30
N LEU A 78 6.00 7.84 -7.26
CA LEU A 78 6.54 7.28 -6.03
C LEU A 78 7.07 8.37 -5.09
N ARG A 79 7.76 9.39 -5.60
CA ARG A 79 8.19 10.54 -4.80
C ARG A 79 7.01 11.33 -4.24
N GLU A 80 5.98 11.56 -5.05
CA GLU A 80 4.78 12.29 -4.60
C GLU A 80 4.05 11.54 -3.47
N PHE A 81 3.88 10.23 -3.61
CA PHE A 81 3.26 9.40 -2.58
C PHE A 81 4.14 9.25 -1.33
N ASP A 82 5.47 9.21 -1.45
CA ASP A 82 6.35 9.22 -0.27
C ASP A 82 6.21 10.52 0.55
N MET A 83 6.01 11.65 -0.13
CA MET A 83 5.75 12.92 0.55
C MET A 83 4.38 12.93 1.23
N TYR A 84 3.37 12.34 0.58
CA TYR A 84 2.02 12.22 1.15
C TYR A 84 1.99 11.32 2.39
N GLU A 85 2.65 10.17 2.33
CA GLU A 85 2.74 9.18 3.43
C GLU A 85 3.81 9.53 4.48
N ALA A 86 4.40 10.73 4.38
CA ALA A 86 5.42 11.24 5.28
C ALA A 86 6.66 10.32 5.46
N CYS A 87 7.08 9.66 4.38
CA CYS A 87 8.25 8.78 4.35
C CYS A 87 9.31 9.15 3.30
N GLY A 88 9.15 10.31 2.65
CA GLY A 88 10.09 10.86 1.67
C GLY A 88 11.26 11.64 2.26
N GLU A 89 11.99 12.36 1.39
CA GLU A 89 13.08 13.25 1.82
C GLU A 89 12.57 14.33 2.77
N GLY A 90 13.23 14.51 3.92
CA GLY A 90 12.88 15.51 4.93
C GLY A 90 12.09 14.98 6.12
N PHE A 91 11.66 13.71 6.12
CA PHE A 91 11.04 13.08 7.28
C PHE A 91 12.09 12.28 8.08
N PRO A 92 12.30 12.58 9.38
CA PRO A 92 13.28 11.86 10.19
C PRO A 92 12.79 10.43 10.51
N PRO A 93 13.63 9.39 10.33
CA PRO A 93 13.26 8.03 10.70
C PRO A 93 13.22 7.84 12.23
N PRO A 94 12.39 6.91 12.74
CA PRO A 94 11.45 6.06 11.99
C PRO A 94 10.18 6.82 11.60
N THR A 95 9.87 6.85 10.30
CA THR A 95 8.65 7.43 9.75
C THR A 95 7.45 6.54 10.07
N GLU A 96 6.24 7.11 10.07
CA GLU A 96 4.99 6.38 10.38
C GLU A 96 4.73 5.27 9.35
N TYR A 97 5.00 5.55 8.08
CA TYR A 97 5.01 4.58 7.01
C TYR A 97 6.41 4.37 6.45
N VAL A 98 6.64 3.19 5.87
CA VAL A 98 7.81 2.87 5.06
C VAL A 98 7.36 2.29 3.73
N ARG A 99 7.94 2.74 2.62
CA ARG A 99 7.67 2.12 1.32
C ARG A 99 8.49 0.86 1.17
N GLU A 100 7.82 -0.25 0.99
CA GLU A 100 8.42 -1.58 0.84
C GLU A 100 7.79 -2.31 -0.34
N MET A 101 8.51 -3.29 -0.88
CA MET A 101 7.96 -4.15 -1.92
C MET A 101 7.44 -5.44 -1.30
N LEU A 102 6.25 -5.86 -1.71
CA LEU A 102 5.66 -7.12 -1.25
C LEU A 102 4.98 -7.88 -2.39
N LYS A 103 4.73 -9.17 -2.12
CA LYS A 103 3.96 -10.02 -3.03
C LYS A 103 2.47 -9.76 -2.88
N VAL A 104 1.83 -9.39 -3.98
CA VAL A 104 0.39 -9.27 -4.11
C VAL A 104 -0.16 -10.37 -5.00
N THR A 105 -1.39 -10.78 -4.73
CA THR A 105 -2.14 -11.76 -5.53
C THR A 105 -3.35 -11.06 -6.14
N LEU A 106 -3.46 -11.08 -7.47
CA LEU A 106 -4.63 -10.59 -8.20
C LEU A 106 -5.77 -11.61 -8.16
N ALA A 107 -6.97 -11.18 -8.55
CA ALA A 107 -8.18 -12.03 -8.58
C ALA A 107 -8.05 -13.28 -9.49
N ASP A 108 -7.19 -13.22 -10.50
CA ASP A 108 -6.87 -14.35 -11.40
C ASP A 108 -5.81 -15.30 -10.82
N SER A 109 -5.43 -15.14 -9.55
CA SER A 109 -4.35 -15.86 -8.86
C SER A 109 -2.94 -15.56 -9.35
N ASN A 110 -2.74 -14.58 -10.23
CA ASN A 110 -1.40 -14.14 -10.60
C ASN A 110 -0.74 -13.43 -9.41
N VAL A 111 0.50 -13.82 -9.13
CA VAL A 111 1.33 -13.19 -8.10
C VAL A 111 2.27 -12.18 -8.77
N SER A 112 2.35 -10.99 -8.20
CA SER A 112 3.24 -9.93 -8.66
C SER A 112 3.90 -9.28 -7.45
N GLU A 113 5.03 -8.62 -7.69
CA GLU A 113 5.69 -7.80 -6.68
C GLU A 113 5.36 -6.33 -6.92
N ALA A 114 4.87 -5.67 -5.88
CA ALA A 114 4.41 -4.29 -5.96
C ALA A 114 4.92 -3.47 -4.77
N TRP A 115 5.19 -2.19 -5.00
CA TRP A 115 5.40 -1.24 -3.93
C TRP A 115 4.13 -1.08 -3.11
N THR A 116 4.29 -0.87 -1.81
CA THR A 116 3.21 -0.45 -0.92
C THR A 116 3.80 0.33 0.25
N TYR A 117 2.93 0.90 1.08
CA TYR A 117 3.30 1.62 2.29
C TYR A 117 2.96 0.77 3.50
N LEU A 118 3.94 0.39 4.31
CA LEU A 118 3.72 -0.39 5.53
C LEU A 118 3.73 0.53 6.75
N TYR A 119 2.79 0.32 7.67
CA TYR A 119 2.78 1.02 8.94
C TYR A 119 3.93 0.51 9.83
N ASN A 120 4.70 1.44 10.40
CA ASN A 120 6.00 1.16 11.03
C ASN A 120 6.02 1.49 12.53
N TRP A 121 4.91 1.91 13.11
CA TRP A 121 4.80 2.23 14.54
C TRP A 121 4.05 1.14 15.33
N PRO A 122 4.10 1.16 16.68
CA PRO A 122 3.42 0.17 17.49
C PRO A 122 1.91 0.13 17.26
N VAL A 123 1.36 -1.08 17.15
CA VAL A 123 -0.08 -1.32 16.90
C VAL A 123 -0.87 -1.79 18.13
N THR A 124 -0.23 -1.85 19.30
CA THR A 124 -0.78 -2.49 20.52
C THR A 124 -2.14 -1.94 20.94
N GLU A 125 -2.40 -0.65 20.71
CA GLU A 125 -3.64 0.03 21.08
C GLU A 125 -4.57 0.33 19.88
N LEU A 126 -4.19 -0.11 18.68
CA LEU A 126 -4.96 0.18 17.48
C LEU A 126 -6.05 -0.87 17.23
N PRO A 127 -7.29 -0.46 16.91
CA PRO A 127 -8.33 -1.40 16.50
C PRO A 127 -7.90 -2.16 15.24
N ARG A 128 -7.96 -3.49 15.31
CA ARG A 128 -7.76 -4.34 14.13
C ARG A 128 -9.02 -4.33 13.26
N ILE A 129 -8.84 -4.08 11.96
CA ILE A 129 -9.87 -4.28 10.95
C ILE A 129 -9.83 -5.76 10.53
N ALA A 130 -10.61 -6.59 11.22
CA ALA A 130 -10.56 -8.05 11.04
C ALA A 130 -10.91 -8.52 9.62
N SER A 131 -11.72 -7.74 8.87
CA SER A 131 -12.06 -8.03 7.48
C SER A 131 -10.89 -7.83 6.50
N GLY A 132 -9.84 -7.11 6.89
CA GLY A 132 -8.75 -6.74 5.99
C GLY A 132 -9.15 -5.76 4.88
N LYS A 133 -10.35 -5.17 4.95
CA LYS A 133 -10.91 -4.28 3.93
C LYS A 133 -11.22 -2.92 4.54
N PHE A 134 -10.54 -1.88 4.08
CA PHE A 134 -10.78 -0.52 4.60
C PHE A 134 -12.09 0.10 4.09
N LEU A 135 -12.51 -0.16 2.85
CA LEU A 135 -13.74 0.41 2.27
C LEU A 135 -15.04 -0.08 2.93
N GLU A 136 -14.98 -1.19 3.68
CA GLU A 136 -16.14 -1.77 4.38
C GLU A 136 -16.15 -1.43 5.88
N HIS A 137 -15.22 -0.60 6.35
CA HIS A 137 -15.06 -0.23 7.75
C HIS A 137 -15.60 1.16 8.03
#